data_AF-A0A8H6W3Z4-F1
#
_entry.id   AF-A0A8H6W3Z4-F1
#
_cell.length_a   1.000
_cell.length_b   1.000
_cell.length_c   1.000
_cell.angle_alpha   90.00
_cell.angle_beta   90.00
_cell.angle_gamma   90.00
#
_symmetry.space_group_name_H-M   'P 1'
#
loop_
_entity.id
_entity.type
_entity.pdbx_description
1 polymer ?
#
loop_
_entity_poly.entity_id
_entity_poly.type
_entity_poly.pdbx_seq_one_letter_code
_entity_poly.pdbx_strand_id
1 'polypeptide(L)'
;MVRPLTSRPLDLVYFGFFVSHIFASLCIDFQPLYPTTLVPSLLRDFAGWYIRSSNDPLLKSAFGHTEPLVWFQSFLFLEVAFQFPLFFVAARGLWNDSQQIYIPMLVYAASTATTVWPCLMTIVSSNVAPHEQAMLLSSYVPFFVIPLVMTIDMAFRVHGLVSVALLAQSAAKQK
;
A
#
# COMPACT_ATOMS: atom_id res chain seq x y z
N MET A 1 -28.92 -5.30 -3.25
CA MET A 1 -28.56 -4.33 -4.32
C MET A 1 -27.16 -3.83 -3.99
N VAL A 2 -26.21 -3.88 -4.93
CA VAL A 2 -24.82 -3.39 -4.71
C VAL A 2 -24.87 -1.89 -4.47
N ARG A 3 -24.27 -1.40 -3.39
CA ARG A 3 -24.22 0.05 -3.13
C ARG A 3 -23.12 0.69 -3.97
N PRO A 4 -23.39 1.82 -4.64
CA PRO A 4 -22.37 2.50 -5.44
C PRO A 4 -21.20 3.00 -4.55
N LEU A 5 -19.99 3.05 -5.10
CA LEU A 5 -18.81 3.55 -4.38
C LEU A 5 -18.99 4.98 -3.86
N THR A 6 -19.72 5.83 -4.61
CA THR A 6 -20.02 7.22 -4.20
C THR A 6 -20.85 7.32 -2.92
N SER A 7 -21.57 6.26 -2.53
CA SER A 7 -22.29 6.18 -1.25
C SER A 7 -21.46 5.60 -0.10
N ARG A 8 -20.22 5.17 -0.38
CA ARG A 8 -19.30 4.53 0.56
C ARG A 8 -17.96 5.28 0.57
N PRO A 9 -17.88 6.44 1.24
CA PRO A 9 -16.76 7.38 1.09
C PRO A 9 -15.39 6.78 1.43
N LEU A 10 -15.29 5.96 2.48
CA LEU A 10 -14.04 5.25 2.81
C LEU A 10 -13.67 4.23 1.74
N ASP A 11 -14.63 3.44 1.26
CA ASP A 11 -14.41 2.45 0.19
C ASP A 11 -13.98 3.13 -1.12
N LEU A 12 -14.48 4.34 -1.41
CA LEU A 12 -14.05 5.15 -2.55
C LEU A 12 -12.59 5.62 -2.40
N VAL A 13 -12.19 6.07 -1.20
CA VAL A 13 -10.79 6.43 -0.90
C VAL A 13 -9.89 5.21 -1.06
N TYR A 14 -10.28 4.05 -0.51
CA TYR A 14 -9.50 2.82 -0.64
C TYR A 14 -9.42 2.34 -2.08
N PHE A 15 -10.51 2.43 -2.84
CA PHE A 15 -10.51 2.07 -4.26
C PHE A 15 -9.55 2.96 -5.04
N GLY A 16 -9.65 4.29 -4.87
CA GLY A 16 -8.74 5.24 -5.50
C GLY A 16 -7.28 4.97 -5.12
N PHE A 17 -7.02 4.71 -3.84
CA PHE A 17 -5.70 4.35 -3.34
C PHE A 17 -5.14 3.10 -4.02
N PHE A 18 -5.87 1.99 -4.07
CA PHE A 18 -5.40 0.76 -4.73
C PHE A 18 -5.13 0.97 -6.23
N VAL A 19 -6.02 1.69 -6.92
CA VAL A 19 -5.84 1.99 -8.34
C VAL A 19 -4.59 2.84 -8.57
N SER A 20 -4.39 3.92 -7.81
CA SER A 20 -3.19 4.74 -7.93
C SER A 20 -1.93 3.98 -7.54
N HIS A 21 -2.01 3.09 -6.53
CA HIS A 21 -0.89 2.27 -6.09
C HIS A 21 -0.42 1.32 -7.19
N ILE A 22 -1.33 0.69 -7.94
CA ILE A 22 -0.96 -0.18 -9.06
C ILE A 22 -0.03 0.55 -10.03
N PHE A 23 -0.35 1.80 -10.37
CA PHE A 23 0.50 2.61 -11.24
C PHE A 23 1.82 2.97 -10.58
N ALA A 24 1.80 3.40 -9.31
CA ALA A 24 2.99 3.75 -8.56
C ALA A 24 3.98 2.57 -8.49
N SER A 25 3.52 1.38 -8.11
CA SER A 25 4.37 0.19 -7.97
C SER A 25 4.98 -0.24 -9.30
N LEU A 26 4.18 -0.30 -10.38
CA LEU A 26 4.68 -0.66 -11.71
C LEU A 26 5.67 0.37 -12.25
N CYS A 27 5.44 1.66 -11.97
CA CYS A 27 6.23 2.74 -12.54
C CYS A 27 7.45 3.10 -11.70
N ILE A 28 7.49 2.84 -10.40
CA ILE A 28 8.59 3.23 -9.51
C ILE A 28 9.13 2.01 -8.76
N ASP A 29 8.32 1.39 -7.90
CA ASP A 29 8.82 0.43 -6.90
C ASP A 29 9.38 -0.86 -7.51
N PHE A 30 8.84 -1.29 -8.66
CA PHE A 30 9.28 -2.50 -9.34
C PHE A 30 10.40 -2.26 -10.35
N GLN A 31 10.70 -1.00 -10.72
CA GLN A 31 11.81 -0.72 -11.64
C GLN A 31 13.16 -1.29 -11.19
N PRO A 32 13.56 -1.21 -9.89
CA PRO A 32 14.76 -1.86 -9.39
C PRO A 32 14.81 -3.38 -9.63
N LEU A 33 13.65 -4.03 -9.76
CA LEU A 33 13.53 -5.47 -9.92
C LEU A 33 13.46 -5.91 -11.39
N TYR A 34 13.17 -4.96 -12.30
CA TYR A 34 13.08 -5.25 -13.72
C TYR A 34 14.47 -5.31 -14.38
N PRO A 35 14.67 -6.22 -15.36
CA PRO A 35 15.75 -6.07 -16.32
C PRO A 35 15.66 -4.70 -16.99
N THR A 36 16.77 -3.99 -17.07
CA THR A 36 16.83 -2.64 -17.66
C THR A 36 16.38 -2.60 -19.14
N THR A 37 16.32 -3.74 -19.82
CA THR A 37 15.81 -3.86 -21.19
C THR A 37 14.29 -3.81 -21.29
N LEU A 38 13.55 -4.11 -20.22
CA LEU A 38 12.09 -4.15 -20.21
C LEU A 38 11.45 -2.81 -19.81
N VAL A 39 12.22 -1.88 -19.24
CA VAL A 39 11.71 -0.59 -18.77
C VAL A 39 11.79 0.45 -19.90
N PRO A 40 10.64 0.98 -20.38
CA PRO A 40 10.61 2.07 -21.36
C PRO A 40 11.48 3.25 -20.92
N SER A 41 12.13 3.92 -21.86
CA SER A 41 13.01 5.07 -21.58
C SER A 41 12.31 6.15 -20.76
N LEU A 42 11.06 6.48 -21.11
CA LEU A 42 10.24 7.47 -20.41
C LEU A 42 10.11 7.17 -18.90
N LEU A 43 9.85 5.92 -18.53
CA LEU A 43 9.67 5.53 -17.12
C LEU A 43 11.01 5.58 -16.37
N ARG A 44 12.10 5.18 -17.02
CA ARG A 44 13.44 5.25 -16.45
C ARG A 44 13.90 6.69 -16.22
N ASP A 45 13.62 7.56 -17.19
CA ASP A 45 13.94 8.98 -17.10
C ASP A 45 13.14 9.65 -15.98
N PHE A 46 11.87 9.27 -15.83
CA PHE A 46 11.01 9.73 -14.75
C PHE A 46 11.52 9.28 -13.37
N ALA A 47 11.84 7.99 -13.19
CA ALA A 47 12.39 7.48 -11.93
C ALA A 47 13.74 8.15 -11.60
N GLY A 48 14.61 8.31 -12.61
CA GLY A 48 15.88 9.01 -12.46
C GLY A 48 15.70 10.48 -12.10
N TRP A 49 14.73 11.17 -12.71
CA TRP A 49 14.37 12.55 -12.34
C TRP A 49 13.87 12.61 -10.89
N TYR A 50 12.95 11.74 -10.50
CA TYR A 50 12.41 11.69 -9.14
C TYR A 50 13.53 11.51 -8.12
N ILE A 51 14.40 10.50 -8.29
CA ILE A 51 15.52 10.23 -7.36
C ILE A 51 16.48 11.42 -7.25
N ARG A 52 16.75 12.13 -8.35
CA ARG A 52 17.61 13.32 -8.34
C ARG A 52 16.96 14.50 -7.66
N SER A 53 15.65 14.69 -7.84
CA SER A 53 14.90 15.80 -7.25
C SER A 53 14.52 15.59 -5.79
N SER A 54 14.29 14.34 -5.38
CA SER A 54 13.86 13.98 -4.03
C SER A 54 14.98 13.57 -3.10
N ASN A 55 16.13 13.20 -3.66
CA ASN A 55 17.27 12.69 -2.89
C ASN A 55 16.88 11.46 -2.03
N ASP A 56 15.89 10.68 -2.48
CA ASP A 56 15.29 9.57 -1.73
C ASP A 56 16.34 8.50 -1.37
N PRO A 57 16.67 8.31 -0.07
CA PRO A 57 17.68 7.34 0.34
C PRO A 57 17.27 5.88 0.08
N LEU A 58 15.97 5.59 0.09
CA LEU A 58 15.43 4.24 -0.07
C LEU A 58 15.51 3.82 -1.54
N LEU A 59 15.03 4.68 -2.44
CA LEU A 59 15.13 4.40 -3.88
C LEU A 59 16.58 4.46 -4.36
N LYS A 60 17.42 5.36 -3.85
CA LYS A 60 18.86 5.33 -4.17
C LYS A 60 19.49 3.99 -3.82
N SER A 61 19.13 3.42 -2.68
CA SER A 61 19.59 2.10 -2.29
C SER A 61 19.06 1.00 -3.22
N ALA A 62 17.76 1.01 -3.54
CA ALA A 62 17.15 0.00 -4.41
C ALA A 62 17.72 0.04 -5.84
N PHE A 63 17.98 1.22 -6.39
CA PHE A 63 18.58 1.40 -7.73
C PHE A 63 20.11 1.24 -7.73
N GLY A 64 20.73 0.90 -6.60
CA GLY A 64 22.18 0.63 -6.51
C GLY A 64 23.06 1.88 -6.57
N HIS A 65 22.51 3.06 -6.27
CA HIS A 65 23.28 4.31 -6.16
C HIS A 65 24.00 4.46 -4.80
N THR A 66 23.57 3.71 -3.78
CA THR A 66 24.16 3.69 -2.43
C THR A 66 24.19 2.26 -1.89
N GLU A 67 24.75 2.08 -0.69
CA GLU A 67 24.76 0.78 0.01
C GLU A 67 23.37 0.13 0.05
N PRO A 68 23.28 -1.20 -0.18
CA PRO A 68 22.02 -1.90 -0.30
C PRO A 68 21.35 -2.06 1.08
N LEU A 69 20.12 -1.55 1.17
CA LEU A 69 19.23 -1.74 2.30
C LEU A 69 18.47 -3.03 2.05
N VAL A 70 19.05 -4.16 2.47
CA VAL A 70 18.48 -5.50 2.27
C VAL A 70 17.06 -5.61 2.82
N TRP A 71 16.76 -4.93 3.94
CA TRP A 71 15.42 -4.87 4.50
C TRP A 71 14.42 -4.13 3.61
N PHE A 72 14.86 -3.12 2.86
CA PHE A 72 13.98 -2.39 1.95
C PHE A 72 13.74 -3.22 0.68
N GLN A 73 14.78 -3.86 0.16
CA GLN A 73 14.66 -4.80 -0.95
C GLN A 73 13.70 -5.95 -0.60
N SER A 74 13.75 -6.50 0.63
CA SER A 74 12.81 -7.54 1.04
C SER A 74 11.36 -7.05 1.07
N PHE A 75 11.12 -5.77 1.40
CA PHE A 75 9.78 -5.17 1.29
C PHE A 75 9.32 -5.01 -0.15
N LEU A 76 10.20 -4.63 -1.10
CA LEU A 76 9.85 -4.60 -2.52
C LEU A 76 9.46 -6.00 -3.04
N PHE A 77 10.18 -7.05 -2.63
CA PHE A 77 9.80 -8.43 -2.96
C PHE A 77 8.48 -8.85 -2.30
N LEU A 78 8.25 -8.47 -1.04
CA LEU A 78 6.97 -8.72 -0.37
C LEU A 78 5.82 -8.01 -1.08
N GLU A 79 6.07 -6.80 -1.59
CA GLU A 79 5.08 -6.05 -2.34
C GLU A 79 4.69 -6.82 -3.62
N VAL A 80 5.66 -7.19 -4.44
CA VAL A 80 5.43 -7.97 -5.68
C VAL A 80 4.70 -9.28 -5.39
N ALA A 81 5.15 -10.03 -4.38
CA ALA A 81 4.66 -11.39 -4.13
C ALA A 81 3.30 -11.43 -3.42
N PHE A 82 3.01 -10.46 -2.56
CA PHE A 82 1.85 -10.50 -1.67
C PHE A 82 0.94 -9.27 -1.80
N GLN A 83 1.49 -8.06 -1.69
CA GLN A 83 0.67 -6.85 -1.60
C GLN A 83 0.04 -6.49 -2.95
N PHE A 84 0.83 -6.51 -4.02
CA PHE A 84 0.43 -6.09 -5.36
C PHE A 84 -0.71 -6.94 -5.96
N PRO A 85 -0.71 -8.29 -5.89
CA PRO A 85 -1.87 -9.08 -6.28
C PRO A 85 -3.15 -8.69 -5.53
N LEU A 86 -3.03 -8.33 -4.25
CA LEU A 86 -4.17 -7.89 -3.43
C LEU A 86 -4.73 -6.53 -3.85
N PHE A 87 -3.97 -5.68 -4.55
CA PHE A 87 -4.49 -4.41 -5.05
C PHE A 87 -5.67 -4.64 -6.00
N PHE A 88 -5.52 -5.60 -6.92
CA PHE A 88 -6.57 -5.96 -7.88
C PHE A 88 -7.77 -6.63 -7.21
N VAL A 89 -7.51 -7.53 -6.26
CA VAL A 89 -8.56 -8.21 -5.49
C VAL A 89 -9.38 -7.19 -4.70
N ALA A 90 -8.71 -6.27 -3.99
CA ALA A 90 -9.35 -5.24 -3.20
C ALA A 90 -10.11 -4.24 -4.08
N ALA A 91 -9.50 -3.72 -5.16
CA ALA A 91 -10.17 -2.80 -6.08
C ALA A 91 -11.44 -3.43 -6.67
N ARG A 92 -11.37 -4.68 -7.13
CA ARG A 92 -12.54 -5.42 -7.64
C ARG A 92 -13.59 -5.68 -6.56
N GLY A 93 -13.18 -6.05 -5.35
CA GLY A 93 -14.10 -6.31 -4.25
C GLY A 93 -14.83 -5.05 -3.78
N LEU A 94 -14.11 -3.93 -3.68
CA LEU A 94 -14.66 -2.62 -3.35
C LEU A 94 -15.67 -2.17 -4.40
N TRP A 95 -15.34 -2.30 -5.69
CA TRP A 95 -16.26 -1.99 -6.80
C TRP A 95 -17.58 -2.77 -6.70
N ASN A 96 -17.51 -4.03 -6.28
CA ASN A 96 -18.67 -4.93 -6.17
C ASN A 96 -19.36 -4.91 -4.80
N ASP A 97 -18.96 -4.05 -3.85
CA ASP A 97 -19.49 -4.01 -2.46
C ASP A 97 -19.41 -5.40 -1.77
N SER A 98 -18.35 -6.15 -2.05
CA SER A 98 -18.16 -7.50 -1.50
C SER A 98 -17.59 -7.45 -0.09
N GLN A 99 -18.17 -8.19 0.85
CA GLN A 99 -17.63 -8.32 2.21
C GLN A 99 -16.46 -9.31 2.30
N GLN A 100 -16.27 -10.15 1.29
CA GLN A 100 -15.20 -11.18 1.29
C GLN A 100 -13.79 -10.57 1.27
N ILE A 101 -13.67 -9.31 0.85
CA ILE A 101 -12.40 -8.58 0.81
C ILE A 101 -11.98 -7.96 2.14
N TYR A 102 -12.82 -7.96 3.17
CA TYR A 102 -12.48 -7.30 4.44
C TYR A 102 -11.25 -7.93 5.10
N ILE A 103 -11.17 -9.27 5.13
CA ILE A 103 -9.99 -9.97 5.67
C ILE A 103 -8.76 -9.76 4.78
N PRO A 104 -8.80 -9.98 3.45
CA PRO A 104 -7.67 -9.67 2.57
C PRO A 104 -7.17 -8.22 2.72
N MET A 105 -8.07 -7.24 2.76
CA MET A 105 -7.72 -5.83 2.95
C MET A 105 -7.11 -5.57 4.33
N LEU A 106 -7.63 -6.20 5.40
CA LEU A 106 -7.06 -6.08 6.74
C LEU A 106 -5.60 -6.56 6.78
N VAL A 107 -5.32 -7.75 6.23
CA VAL A 107 -3.97 -8.33 6.22
C VAL A 107 -3.02 -7.49 5.37
N TYR A 108 -3.48 -7.08 4.17
CA TYR A 108 -2.73 -6.18 3.30
C TYR A 108 -2.39 -4.85 3.99
N ALA A 109 -3.39 -4.21 4.59
CA ALA A 109 -3.25 -2.87 5.13
C ALA A 109 -2.31 -2.86 6.36
N ALA A 110 -2.44 -3.86 7.22
CA ALA A 110 -1.55 -4.03 8.37
C ALA A 110 -0.10 -4.30 7.93
N SER A 111 0.09 -5.16 6.92
CA SER A 111 1.40 -5.43 6.34
C SER A 111 2.01 -4.15 5.76
N THR A 112 1.26 -3.39 4.96
CA THR A 112 1.74 -2.16 4.31
C THR A 112 2.09 -1.08 5.33
N ALA A 113 1.25 -0.85 6.33
CA ALA A 113 1.56 0.11 7.39
C ALA A 113 2.86 -0.28 8.13
N THR A 114 3.09 -1.57 8.33
CA THR A 114 4.30 -2.10 8.98
C THR A 114 5.54 -1.94 8.11
N THR A 115 5.45 -2.14 6.78
CA THR A 115 6.60 -1.99 5.87
C THR A 115 6.95 -0.53 5.60
N VAL A 116 5.95 0.37 5.56
CA VAL A 116 6.16 1.80 5.35
C VAL A 116 6.71 2.50 6.59
N TRP A 117 6.46 1.97 7.80
CA TRP A 117 6.94 2.58 9.03
C TRP A 117 8.49 2.74 9.09
N PRO A 118 9.30 1.70 8.83
CA PRO A 118 10.76 1.85 8.71
C PRO A 118 11.19 2.84 7.63
N CYS A 119 10.47 2.91 6.50
CA CYS A 119 10.74 3.87 5.44
C CYS A 119 10.60 5.31 5.94
N LEU A 120 9.50 5.62 6.65
CA LEU A 120 9.28 6.93 7.25
C LEU A 120 10.38 7.29 8.26
N MET A 121 10.73 6.36 9.15
CA MET A 121 11.80 6.60 10.13
C MET A 121 13.15 6.85 9.44
N THR A 122 13.44 6.14 8.35
CA THR A 122 14.65 6.34 7.56
C THR A 122 14.69 7.73 6.94
N ILE A 123 13.58 8.20 6.38
CA ILE A 123 13.46 9.56 5.81
C ILE A 123 13.64 10.63 6.89
N VAL A 124 12.99 10.47 8.04
CA VAL A 124 13.10 11.42 9.16
C VAL A 124 14.53 11.49 9.71
N SER A 125 15.23 10.35 9.77
CA SER A 125 16.62 10.27 10.25
C SER A 125 17.67 10.56 9.17
N SER A 126 17.27 10.78 7.92
CA SER A 126 18.21 11.03 6.82
C SER A 126 18.71 12.48 6.81
N ASN A 127 19.94 12.69 6.33
CA ASN A 127 20.58 14.01 6.19
C ASN A 127 20.19 14.72 4.88
N VAL A 128 18.97 14.56 4.41
CA VAL A 128 18.46 15.26 3.20
C VAL A 128 18.10 16.70 3.54
N ALA A 129 18.02 17.57 2.53
CA ALA A 129 17.64 18.96 2.76
C ALA A 129 16.18 19.06 3.26
N PRO A 130 15.81 20.07 4.08
CA PRO A 130 14.46 20.16 4.65
C PRO A 130 13.32 20.15 3.60
N HIS A 131 13.55 20.74 2.43
CA HIS A 131 12.57 20.75 1.34
C HIS A 131 12.43 19.37 0.66
N GLU A 132 13.53 18.64 0.50
CA GLU A 132 13.54 17.26 0.01
C GLU A 132 12.82 16.35 1.01
N GLN A 133 13.11 16.52 2.31
CA GLN A 133 12.45 15.77 3.37
C GLN A 133 10.94 16.02 3.39
N ALA A 134 10.50 17.28 3.26
CA ALA A 134 9.09 17.61 3.18
C ALA A 134 8.41 16.97 1.96
N MET A 135 9.08 16.96 0.81
CA MET A 135 8.58 16.30 -0.39
C MET A 135 8.47 14.79 -0.19
N LEU A 136 9.49 14.14 0.38
CA LEU A 136 9.47 12.70 0.70
C LEU A 136 8.37 12.37 1.72
N LEU A 137 8.25 13.13 2.80
CA LEU A 137 7.18 12.90 3.77
C LEU A 137 5.80 13.09 3.13
N SER A 138 5.63 14.07 2.25
CA SER A 138 4.37 14.25 1.52
C SER A 138 4.02 13.05 0.61
N SER A 139 5.02 12.33 0.09
CA SER A 139 4.81 11.14 -0.71
C SER A 139 4.63 9.87 0.12
N TYR A 140 5.37 9.67 1.23
CA TYR A 140 5.31 8.43 2.03
C TYR A 140 4.20 8.44 3.10
N VAL A 141 3.88 9.58 3.70
CA VAL A 141 2.87 9.66 4.78
C VAL A 141 1.48 9.19 4.33
N PRO A 142 0.97 9.56 3.14
CA PRO A 142 -0.32 9.03 2.66
C PRO A 142 -0.33 7.49 2.57
N PHE A 143 0.78 6.89 2.13
CA PHE A 143 0.98 5.45 2.01
C PHE A 143 1.12 4.74 3.36
N PHE A 144 1.29 5.47 4.46
CA PHE A 144 1.20 4.94 5.82
C PHE A 144 -0.19 5.15 6.42
N VAL A 145 -0.71 6.39 6.34
CA VAL A 145 -1.96 6.79 7.00
C VAL A 145 -3.15 6.04 6.40
N ILE A 146 -3.25 5.93 5.07
CA ILE A 146 -4.38 5.25 4.44
C ILE A 146 -4.42 3.76 4.82
N PRO A 147 -3.32 2.98 4.72
CA PRO A 147 -3.31 1.60 5.23
C PRO A 147 -3.54 1.47 6.73
N LEU A 148 -3.05 2.40 7.56
CA LEU A 148 -3.32 2.36 8.99
C LEU A 148 -4.81 2.53 9.29
N VAL A 149 -5.47 3.52 8.67
CA VAL A 149 -6.91 3.73 8.79
C VAL A 149 -7.69 2.54 8.23
N MET A 150 -7.27 2.01 7.08
CA MET A 150 -7.87 0.81 6.47
C MET A 150 -7.78 -0.41 7.37
N THR A 151 -6.65 -0.59 8.07
CA THR A 151 -6.46 -1.67 9.06
C THR A 151 -7.52 -1.58 10.16
N ILE A 152 -7.69 -0.39 10.73
CA ILE A 152 -8.65 -0.15 11.82
C ILE A 152 -10.09 -0.36 11.33
N ASP A 153 -10.45 0.23 10.18
CA ASP A 153 -11.80 0.10 9.60
C ASP A 153 -12.14 -1.37 9.29
N MET A 154 -11.25 -2.10 8.60
CA MET A 154 -11.51 -3.50 8.28
C MET A 154 -11.59 -4.38 9.53
N ALA A 155 -10.79 -4.11 10.57
CA ALA A 155 -10.88 -4.82 11.84
C ALA A 155 -12.26 -4.65 12.49
N PHE A 156 -12.80 -3.43 12.52
CA PHE A 156 -14.15 -3.18 13.05
C PHE A 156 -15.24 -3.85 12.23
N ARG A 157 -15.16 -3.77 10.89
CA ARG A 157 -16.14 -4.42 10.00
C ARG A 157 -16.15 -5.94 10.17
N VAL A 158 -14.98 -6.56 10.24
CA VAL A 158 -14.83 -8.00 10.49
C VAL A 158 -15.37 -8.37 11.88
N HIS A 159 -15.02 -7.61 12.92
CA HIS A 159 -15.52 -7.85 14.26
C HIS A 159 -17.05 -7.79 14.33
N GLY A 160 -17.67 -6.85 13.62
CA GLY A 160 -19.14 -6.76 13.51
C GLY A 160 -19.76 -8.02 12.89
N LEU A 161 -19.18 -8.54 11.81
CA LEU A 161 -19.65 -9.77 11.15
C LEU A 161 -19.50 -11.00 12.06
N VAL A 162 -18.37 -11.12 12.76
CA VAL A 162 -18.13 -12.20 13.73
C VAL A 162 -19.15 -12.13 14.88
N SER A 163 -19.42 -10.93 15.40
CA SER A 163 -20.39 -10.73 16.47
C SER A 163 -21.79 -11.20 16.06
N VAL A 164 -22.23 -10.85 14.85
CA VAL A 164 -23.52 -11.31 14.30
C VAL A 164 -23.54 -12.84 14.15
N ALA A 165 -22.45 -13.44 13.66
CA ALA A 165 -22.36 -14.89 13.49
C ALA A 165 -22.43 -15.65 14.83
N LEU A 166 -21.79 -15.15 15.88
CA LEU A 166 -21.82 -15.75 17.22
C LEU A 166 -23.23 -15.72 17.84
N LEU A 167 -23.96 -14.61 17.65
CA LEU A 167 -25.35 -14.49 18.11
C LEU A 167 -26.26 -15.49 17.38
N ALA A 168 -26.12 -15.60 16.05
CA ALA A 168 -26.88 -16.55 15.25
C ALA A 168 -26.60 -18.01 15.66
N GLN A 169 -25.33 -18.35 15.93
CA GLN A 169 -24.93 -19.67 16.40
C GLN A 169 -25.55 -20.01 17.77
N SER A 170 -25.61 -19.03 18.68
CA SER A 170 -26.17 -19.20 20.01
C SER A 170 -27.69 -19.44 19.96
N ALA A 171 -28.40 -18.68 19.11
CA ALA A 171 -29.84 -18.87 18.89
C ALA A 171 -30.17 -20.22 18.24
N ALA A 172 -29.32 -20.73 17.34
CA ALA A 172 -29.50 -22.03 16.71
C ALA A 172 -29.32 -23.20 17.70
N LYS A 173 -28.45 -23.07 18.70
CA LYS A 173 -28.26 -24.08 19.76
C LYS A 173 -29.39 -24.14 20.79
N GLN A 174 -30.24 -23.11 20.85
CA GLN A 174 -31.38 -23.03 21.78
C GLN A 174 -32.69 -23.57 21.19
N LYS A 175 -32.70 -23.94 19.90
CA LYS A 175 -33.84 -24.60 19.22
C LYS A 175 -33.61 -26.10 19.14
#